data_AF-A0AAV5ZJ97-F1
#
_entry.id   AF-A0AAV5ZJ97-F1
#
_cell.length_a   1.000
_cell.length_b   1.000
_cell.length_c   1.000
_cell.angle_alpha   90.00
_cell.angle_beta   90.00
_cell.angle_gamma   90.00
#
_symmetry.space_group_name_H-M   'P 1'
#
loop_
_entity.id
_entity.type
_entity.pdbx_description
1 polymer ?
#
loop_
_entity_poly.entity_id
_entity_poly.type
_entity_poly.pdbx_seq_one_letter_code
_entity_poly.pdbx_strand_id
1 'polypeptide(L)'
;MANPVDPNEVLMTGENSFIRLSRDGGKTLADRASHWRVLWCPAGSGTALFLQSELTDGKVRVYSDNAAVARWLQKTIESLLFPAFADTGIPVIPAVFARAGDARSTATETVTSATDRLTLTWWDTLEPFVLTMAPGMNGRPIGVFSTFFPARSAQLELNGRFASAQVWAEQRGDRQSSSACLAWSETWVKPRA
;
A
#
# COMPACT_ATOMS: atom_id res chain seq x y z
N MET A 1 25.18 9.63 -25.59
CA MET A 1 24.98 8.97 -24.28
C MET A 1 23.50 8.97 -23.97
N ALA A 2 22.95 7.87 -23.49
CA ALA A 2 21.59 7.88 -22.95
C ALA A 2 21.57 8.79 -21.71
N ASN A 3 20.53 9.61 -21.57
CA ASN A 3 20.36 10.45 -20.38
C ASN A 3 20.07 9.52 -19.16
N PRO A 4 20.90 9.52 -18.11
CA PRO A 4 20.72 8.62 -16.97
C PRO A 4 19.64 9.12 -15.98
N VAL A 5 19.01 10.27 -16.23
CA VAL A 5 18.02 10.89 -15.35
C VAL A 5 16.61 10.65 -15.87
N ASP A 6 15.71 10.16 -15.01
CA ASP A 6 14.29 10.05 -15.35
C ASP A 6 13.70 11.44 -15.68
N PRO A 7 12.95 11.59 -16.79
CA PRO A 7 12.49 12.90 -17.26
C PRO A 7 11.35 13.47 -16.41
N ASN A 8 10.76 12.70 -15.50
CA ASN A 8 9.61 13.11 -14.72
C ASN A 8 10.03 13.91 -13.46
N GLU A 9 9.04 14.50 -12.78
CA GLU A 9 9.19 15.14 -11.48
C GLU A 9 8.82 14.14 -10.37
N VAL A 10 9.65 14.02 -9.33
CA VAL A 10 9.40 13.12 -8.20
C VAL A 10 8.27 13.68 -7.33
N LEU A 11 7.27 12.85 -7.05
CA LEU A 11 6.17 13.15 -6.12
C LEU A 11 6.48 12.65 -4.71
N MET A 12 6.99 11.43 -4.59
CA MET A 12 7.23 10.76 -3.32
C MET A 12 8.22 9.61 -3.51
N THR A 13 9.03 9.34 -2.50
CA THR A 13 9.80 8.09 -2.39
C THR A 13 9.58 7.42 -1.03
N GLY A 14 9.49 6.10 -1.01
CA GLY A 14 9.12 5.31 0.17
C GLY A 14 8.75 3.87 -0.16
N GLU A 15 7.67 3.39 0.46
CA GLU A 15 7.14 2.03 0.30
C GLU A 15 5.59 2.07 0.31
N ASN A 16 4.94 1.12 -0.36
CA ASN A 16 3.48 0.95 -0.39
C ASN A 16 3.09 -0.54 -0.36
N SER A 17 3.29 -1.17 0.78
CA SER A 17 2.88 -2.57 0.93
C SER A 17 1.37 -2.66 1.10
N PHE A 18 0.74 -3.62 0.44
CA PHE A 18 -0.72 -3.74 0.47
C PHE A 18 -1.18 -5.17 0.69
N ILE A 19 -2.38 -5.30 1.26
CA ILE A 19 -3.13 -6.55 1.34
C ILE A 19 -4.51 -6.28 0.75
N ARG A 20 -4.92 -7.12 -0.20
CA ARG A 20 -6.30 -7.17 -0.66
C ARG A 20 -6.80 -8.60 -0.50
N LEU A 21 -7.93 -8.77 0.18
CA LEU A 21 -8.55 -10.06 0.43
C LEU A 21 -9.92 -10.12 -0.22
N SER A 22 -10.27 -11.30 -0.73
CA SER A 22 -11.52 -11.57 -1.42
C SER A 22 -12.01 -12.99 -1.12
N ARG A 23 -13.31 -13.21 -1.28
CA ARG A 23 -13.96 -14.53 -1.20
C ARG A 23 -14.26 -15.13 -2.56
N ASP A 24 -14.13 -14.35 -3.62
CA ASP A 24 -14.58 -14.69 -4.97
C ASP A 24 -13.49 -14.48 -6.03
N GLY A 25 -12.22 -14.56 -5.61
CA GLY A 25 -11.07 -14.44 -6.50
C GLY A 25 -10.84 -13.03 -7.03
N GLY A 26 -11.22 -12.01 -6.25
CA GLY A 26 -10.97 -10.60 -6.57
C GLY A 26 -12.11 -9.90 -7.30
N LYS A 27 -13.28 -10.52 -7.47
CA LYS A 27 -14.45 -9.85 -8.07
C LYS A 27 -15.02 -8.81 -7.11
N THR A 28 -15.05 -9.13 -5.82
CA THR A 28 -15.38 -8.21 -4.73
C THR A 28 -14.28 -8.21 -3.68
N LEU A 29 -13.99 -7.04 -3.13
CA LEU A 29 -13.03 -6.89 -2.05
C LEU A 29 -13.77 -7.03 -0.72
N ALA A 30 -13.33 -7.97 0.11
CA ALA A 30 -13.72 -8.05 1.51
C ALA A 30 -12.85 -7.11 2.36
N ASP A 31 -11.56 -7.06 2.02
CA ASP A 31 -10.58 -6.25 2.74
C ASP A 31 -9.59 -5.60 1.78
N ARG A 32 -9.21 -4.38 2.12
CA ARG A 32 -8.15 -3.63 1.47
C ARG A 32 -7.38 -2.82 2.50
N ALA A 33 -6.10 -3.11 2.60
CA ALA A 33 -5.13 -2.37 3.40
C ALA A 33 -4.05 -1.82 2.46
N SER A 34 -3.78 -0.52 2.58
CA SER A 34 -2.72 0.19 1.86
C SER A 34 -1.81 0.83 2.90
N HIS A 35 -0.62 0.26 3.08
CA HIS A 35 0.35 0.64 4.10
C HIS A 35 1.54 1.35 3.47
N TRP A 36 1.70 2.61 3.80
CA TRP A 36 2.74 3.49 3.30
C TRP A 36 3.80 3.73 4.35
N ARG A 37 5.07 3.62 3.94
CA ARG A 37 6.20 4.22 4.67
C ARG A 37 6.87 5.23 3.75
N VAL A 38 6.49 6.50 3.91
CA VAL A 38 6.98 7.61 3.10
C VAL A 38 8.29 8.11 3.67
N LEU A 39 9.37 8.01 2.88
CA LEU A 39 10.68 8.57 3.23
C LEU A 39 10.73 10.06 2.89
N TRP A 40 10.09 10.46 1.79
CA TRP A 40 9.97 11.87 1.41
C TRP A 40 8.75 12.12 0.51
N CYS A 41 7.99 13.17 0.81
CA CYS A 41 7.07 13.86 -0.10
C CYS A 41 6.97 15.35 0.32
N PRO A 42 6.23 16.21 -0.42
CA PRO A 42 6.05 17.62 -0.04
C PRO A 42 5.43 17.87 1.34
N ALA A 43 4.75 16.88 1.93
CA ALA A 43 4.19 16.96 3.28
C ALA A 43 5.11 16.39 4.38
N GLY A 44 6.35 16.02 4.03
CA GLY A 44 7.35 15.44 4.93
C GLY A 44 7.48 13.92 4.79
N SER A 45 7.93 13.27 5.86
CA SER A 45 8.08 11.82 5.99
C SER A 45 7.10 11.27 7.04
N GLY A 46 6.71 10.01 6.90
CA GLY A 46 5.83 9.36 7.87
C GLY A 46 5.23 8.06 7.36
N THR A 47 4.47 7.41 8.22
CA THR A 47 3.81 6.13 7.96
C THR A 47 2.30 6.32 8.00
N ALA A 48 1.58 5.69 7.08
CA ALA A 48 0.12 5.74 7.04
C ALA A 48 -0.46 4.38 6.65
N LEU A 49 -1.58 4.01 7.28
CA LEU A 49 -2.40 2.87 6.89
C LEU A 49 -3.79 3.35 6.51
N PHE A 50 -4.22 3.06 5.28
CA PHE A 50 -5.61 3.15 4.84
C PHE A 50 -6.22 1.76 4.83
N LEU A 51 -7.33 1.59 5.55
CA LEU A 51 -7.98 0.29 5.73
C LEU A 51 -9.48 0.39 5.44
N GLN A 52 -9.99 -0.49 4.58
CA GLN A 52 -11.40 -0.85 4.51
C GLN A 52 -11.49 -2.37 4.67
N SER A 53 -12.26 -2.86 5.65
CA SER A 53 -12.21 -4.28 6.02
C SER A 53 -13.53 -4.74 6.60
N GLU A 54 -13.81 -6.04 6.52
CA GLU A 54 -14.89 -6.66 7.30
C GLU A 54 -14.67 -6.48 8.82
N LEU A 55 -13.42 -6.32 9.25
CA LEU A 55 -13.05 -6.04 10.63
C LEU A 55 -13.49 -4.64 11.10
N THR A 56 -13.76 -3.73 10.16
CA THR A 56 -14.23 -2.37 10.41
C THR A 56 -15.67 -2.16 9.94
N ASP A 57 -16.43 -3.25 9.76
CA ASP A 57 -17.79 -3.25 9.21
C ASP A 57 -17.87 -2.53 7.85
N GLY A 58 -16.82 -2.66 7.03
CA GLY A 58 -16.69 -2.02 5.72
C GLY A 58 -16.41 -0.51 5.78
N LYS A 59 -16.24 0.07 6.97
CA LYS A 59 -15.89 1.50 7.12
C LYS A 59 -14.40 1.72 6.86
N VAL A 60 -14.08 2.84 6.24
CA VAL A 60 -12.70 3.25 6.06
C VAL A 60 -12.13 3.79 7.38
N ARG A 61 -10.92 3.34 7.73
CA ARG A 61 -10.11 3.89 8.82
C ARG A 61 -8.75 4.31 8.28
N VAL A 62 -8.23 5.42 8.79
CA VAL A 62 -6.91 5.95 8.45
C VAL A 62 -6.09 6.09 9.72
N TYR A 63 -4.93 5.46 9.77
CA TYR A 63 -3.98 5.57 10.87
C TYR A 63 -2.69 6.22 10.38
N SER A 64 -2.06 7.09 11.17
CA SER A 64 -0.78 7.68 10.78
C SER A 64 -0.02 8.25 11.96
N ASP A 65 1.31 8.27 11.85
CA ASP A 65 2.21 9.05 12.71
C ASP A 65 2.37 10.50 12.22
N ASN A 66 1.97 10.79 10.97
CA ASN A 66 2.03 12.09 10.34
C ASN A 66 0.77 12.34 9.50
N ALA A 67 -0.21 13.02 10.10
CA ALA A 67 -1.49 13.32 9.46
C ALA A 67 -1.35 14.14 8.16
N ALA A 68 -0.31 14.99 8.03
CA ALA A 68 -0.10 15.76 6.80
C ALA A 68 0.27 14.84 5.63
N VAL A 69 1.12 13.83 5.88
CA VAL A 69 1.47 12.80 4.88
C VAL A 69 0.26 11.97 4.49
N ALA A 70 -0.54 11.52 5.46
CA ALA A 70 -1.78 10.79 5.17
C ALA A 70 -2.72 11.61 4.27
N ARG A 71 -2.95 12.89 4.59
CA ARG A 71 -3.80 13.79 3.78
C ARG A 71 -3.21 14.03 2.39
N TRP A 72 -1.90 14.14 2.28
CA TRP A 72 -1.23 14.28 0.99
C TRP A 72 -1.45 13.03 0.14
N LEU A 73 -1.29 11.82 0.70
CA LEU A 73 -1.53 10.55 0.00
C LEU A 73 -2.98 10.44 -0.50
N GLN A 74 -3.97 10.79 0.33
CA GLN A 74 -5.40 10.78 -0.06
C GLN A 74 -5.68 11.62 -1.30
N LYS A 75 -5.10 12.82 -1.35
CA LYS A 75 -5.32 13.77 -2.45
C LYS A 75 -4.58 13.40 -3.73
N THR A 76 -3.45 12.71 -3.61
CA THR A 76 -2.50 12.53 -4.72
C THR A 76 -2.49 11.12 -5.30
N ILE A 77 -2.21 10.10 -4.49
CA ILE A 77 -1.96 8.73 -4.98
C ILE A 77 -3.11 7.78 -4.65
N GLU A 78 -3.65 7.84 -3.42
CA GLU A 78 -4.72 6.93 -2.98
C GLU A 78 -6.02 7.13 -3.75
N SER A 79 -6.34 8.37 -4.11
CA SER A 79 -7.49 8.69 -4.99
C SER A 79 -7.44 7.96 -6.33
N LEU A 80 -6.23 7.63 -6.82
CA LEU A 80 -6.01 6.89 -8.06
C LEU A 80 -5.97 5.37 -7.84
N LEU A 81 -5.64 4.91 -6.64
CA LEU A 81 -5.56 3.49 -6.31
C LEU A 81 -6.89 2.90 -5.87
N PHE A 82 -7.63 3.67 -5.06
CA PHE A 82 -8.90 3.27 -4.48
C PHE A 82 -9.73 4.48 -4.05
N PRO A 83 -10.79 4.84 -4.79
CA PRO A 83 -11.56 6.06 -4.54
C PRO A 83 -12.09 6.21 -3.11
N ALA A 84 -12.42 5.10 -2.42
CA ALA A 84 -12.91 5.16 -1.04
C ALA A 84 -11.86 5.71 -0.04
N PHE A 85 -10.57 5.66 -0.38
CA PHE A 85 -9.51 6.24 0.46
C PHE A 85 -9.26 7.73 0.18
N ALA A 86 -9.90 8.32 -0.83
CA ALA A 86 -9.71 9.72 -1.20
C ALA A 86 -10.36 10.72 -0.22
N ASP A 87 -11.34 10.29 0.59
CA ASP A 87 -12.12 11.18 1.44
C ASP A 87 -11.29 11.76 2.61
N THR A 88 -10.91 13.03 2.49
CA THR A 88 -10.13 13.75 3.52
C THR A 88 -10.94 14.14 4.76
N GLY A 89 -12.28 13.93 4.75
CA GLY A 89 -13.14 14.09 5.91
C GLY A 89 -13.00 12.96 6.93
N ILE A 90 -12.50 11.79 6.51
CA ILE A 90 -12.24 10.65 7.42
C ILE A 90 -11.16 11.03 8.42
N PRO A 91 -11.38 10.91 9.75
CA PRO A 91 -10.37 11.23 10.76
C PRO A 91 -9.08 10.42 10.57
N VAL A 92 -7.92 11.09 10.71
CA VAL A 92 -6.63 10.38 10.86
C VAL A 92 -6.46 10.05 12.33
N ILE A 93 -6.40 8.75 12.63
CA ILE A 93 -6.17 8.23 13.97
C ILE A 93 -4.65 8.25 14.22
N PRO A 94 -4.15 8.95 15.25
CA PRO A 94 -2.73 8.90 15.61
C PRO A 94 -2.32 7.47 15.97
N ALA A 95 -1.21 7.00 15.38
CA ALA A 95 -0.71 5.66 15.61
C ALA A 95 0.81 5.57 15.52
N VAL A 96 1.37 4.55 16.18
CA VAL A 96 2.78 4.16 16.09
C VAL A 96 2.88 2.90 15.23
N PHE A 97 3.94 2.82 14.43
CA PHE A 97 4.18 1.75 13.48
C PHE A 97 5.47 1.02 13.82
N ALA A 98 5.45 -0.30 13.75
CA ALA A 98 6.62 -1.15 13.94
C ALA A 98 6.65 -2.23 12.86
N ARG A 99 7.85 -2.54 12.36
CA ARG A 99 8.09 -3.60 11.39
C ARG A 99 8.91 -4.72 11.98
N ALA A 100 8.68 -5.94 11.51
CA ALA A 100 9.53 -7.09 11.81
C ALA A 100 9.61 -8.06 10.63
N GLY A 101 10.67 -8.86 10.63
CA GLY A 101 10.91 -9.87 9.59
C GLY A 101 11.24 -9.28 8.21
N ASP A 102 11.16 -10.12 7.18
CA ASP A 102 11.45 -9.75 5.80
C ASP A 102 10.76 -10.69 4.78
N ALA A 103 10.88 -10.34 3.50
CA ALA A 103 10.21 -11.03 2.41
C ALA A 103 10.64 -12.50 2.22
N ARG A 104 11.78 -12.95 2.77
CA ARG A 104 12.27 -14.34 2.66
C ARG A 104 11.56 -15.30 3.61
N SER A 105 10.87 -14.77 4.62
CA SER A 105 10.14 -15.56 5.61
C SER A 105 8.74 -14.97 5.79
N THR A 106 8.55 -14.23 6.88
CA THR A 106 7.33 -13.51 7.19
C THR A 106 7.69 -12.06 7.47
N ALA A 107 7.01 -11.13 6.81
CA ALA A 107 7.10 -9.70 7.10
C ALA A 107 5.83 -9.24 7.82
N THR A 108 5.99 -8.37 8.81
CA THR A 108 4.87 -7.77 9.53
C THR A 108 5.00 -6.27 9.65
N GLU A 109 3.85 -5.59 9.60
CA GLU A 109 3.68 -4.19 10.02
C GLU A 109 2.62 -4.18 11.12
N THR A 110 3.00 -3.70 12.31
CA THR A 110 2.10 -3.51 13.45
C THR A 110 1.75 -2.04 13.59
N VAL A 111 0.45 -1.75 13.72
CA VAL A 111 -0.09 -0.40 13.93
C VAL A 111 -0.75 -0.36 15.30
N THR A 112 -0.32 0.55 16.16
CA THR A 112 -0.87 0.71 17.52
C THR A 112 -1.37 2.13 17.72
N SER A 113 -2.66 2.29 18.02
CA SER A 113 -3.28 3.55 18.44
C SER A 113 -3.74 3.46 19.90
N ALA A 114 -4.44 4.48 20.38
CA ALA A 114 -5.04 4.45 21.72
C ALA A 114 -6.13 3.37 21.89
N THR A 115 -6.80 2.97 20.80
CA THR A 115 -7.96 2.07 20.84
C THR A 115 -7.79 0.80 20.01
N ASP A 116 -6.85 0.79 19.07
CA ASP A 116 -6.69 -0.27 18.11
C ASP A 116 -5.26 -0.79 18.06
N ARG A 117 -5.12 -2.10 17.91
CA ARG A 117 -3.90 -2.78 17.50
C ARG A 117 -4.19 -3.58 16.24
N LEU A 118 -3.45 -3.29 15.18
CA LEU A 118 -3.54 -3.99 13.91
C LEU A 118 -2.22 -4.67 13.57
N THR A 119 -2.31 -5.82 12.92
CA THR A 119 -1.16 -6.51 12.34
C THR A 119 -1.47 -6.82 10.88
N LEU A 120 -0.59 -6.37 9.99
CA LEU A 120 -0.53 -6.82 8.59
C LEU A 120 0.61 -7.81 8.48
N THR A 121 0.34 -8.99 7.93
CA THR A 121 1.33 -10.07 7.80
C THR A 121 1.37 -10.55 6.35
N TRP A 122 2.57 -10.71 5.78
CA TRP A 122 2.83 -11.30 4.47
C TRP A 122 3.82 -12.46 4.60
N TRP A 123 3.58 -13.57 3.90
CA TRP A 123 4.50 -14.70 3.82
C TRP A 123 4.30 -15.49 2.52
N ASP A 124 5.18 -16.48 2.29
CA ASP A 124 5.14 -17.30 1.06
C ASP A 124 5.24 -16.41 -0.19
N THR A 125 6.34 -15.65 -0.27
CA THR A 125 6.56 -14.68 -1.34
C THR A 125 6.97 -15.35 -2.64
N LEU A 126 6.57 -14.73 -3.74
CA LEU A 126 6.99 -15.06 -5.10
C LEU A 126 8.36 -14.46 -5.40
N GLU A 127 8.92 -14.89 -6.54
CA GLU A 127 10.13 -14.27 -7.08
C GLU A 127 9.93 -12.75 -7.25
N PRO A 128 10.84 -11.91 -6.73
CA PRO A 128 10.70 -10.47 -6.82
C PRO A 128 10.90 -9.95 -8.24
N PHE A 129 10.32 -8.78 -8.49
CA PHE A 129 10.52 -8.04 -9.73
C PHE A 129 10.39 -6.54 -9.51
N VAL A 130 10.97 -5.75 -10.42
CA VAL A 130 10.79 -4.30 -10.44
C VAL A 130 9.60 -3.97 -11.33
N LEU A 131 8.55 -3.41 -10.75
CA LEU A 131 7.47 -2.76 -11.47
C LEU A 131 7.96 -1.40 -11.97
N THR A 132 7.78 -1.13 -13.26
CA THR A 132 7.99 0.18 -13.87
C THR A 132 6.74 0.56 -14.63
N MET A 133 6.11 1.66 -14.23
CA MET A 133 4.96 2.25 -14.92
C MET A 133 5.26 3.72 -15.18
N ALA A 134 5.41 4.08 -16.46
CA ALA A 134 5.51 5.48 -16.84
C ALA A 134 4.17 6.20 -16.63
N PRO A 135 4.17 7.53 -16.39
CA PRO A 135 2.95 8.32 -16.49
C PRO A 135 2.21 8.09 -17.81
N GLY A 136 0.88 8.06 -17.77
CA GLY A 136 0.00 7.78 -18.90
C GLY A 136 -0.30 6.29 -19.11
N MET A 137 0.52 5.38 -18.59
CA MET A 137 0.28 3.94 -18.70
C MET A 137 -1.03 3.55 -18.01
N ASN A 138 -1.87 2.77 -18.71
CA ASN A 138 -3.22 2.39 -18.25
C ASN A 138 -4.11 3.58 -17.86
N GLY A 139 -3.92 4.74 -18.50
CA GLY A 139 -4.71 5.95 -18.24
C GLY A 139 -4.38 6.63 -16.91
N ARG A 140 -3.32 6.22 -16.21
CA ARG A 140 -2.92 6.82 -14.94
C ARG A 140 -2.07 8.07 -15.17
N PRO A 141 -2.36 9.23 -14.56
CA PRO A 141 -1.63 10.47 -14.82
C PRO A 141 -0.22 10.51 -14.20
N ILE A 142 0.11 9.57 -13.32
CA ILE A 142 1.39 9.49 -12.60
C ILE A 142 2.02 8.11 -12.81
N GLY A 143 3.35 8.06 -12.72
CA GLY A 143 4.16 6.86 -12.84
C GLY A 143 4.68 6.37 -11.49
N VAL A 144 5.19 5.14 -11.49
CA VAL A 144 5.78 4.50 -10.31
C VAL A 144 6.87 3.50 -10.72
N PHE A 145 7.93 3.46 -9.92
CA PHE A 145 8.96 2.41 -9.93
C PHE A 145 8.96 1.76 -8.56
N SER A 146 8.91 0.43 -8.47
CA SER A 146 8.78 -0.24 -7.18
C SER A 146 9.30 -1.67 -7.25
N THR A 147 10.00 -2.14 -6.22
CA THR A 147 10.38 -3.55 -6.11
C THR A 147 9.27 -4.31 -5.40
N PHE A 148 8.63 -5.22 -6.13
CA PHE A 148 7.53 -6.03 -5.63
C PHE A 148 8.04 -7.38 -5.15
N PHE A 149 7.63 -7.76 -3.94
CA PHE A 149 7.65 -9.13 -3.44
C PHE A 149 6.18 -9.55 -3.23
N PRO A 150 5.51 -10.07 -4.28
CA PRO A 150 4.13 -10.53 -4.13
C PRO A 150 4.07 -11.70 -3.16
N ALA A 151 3.06 -11.74 -2.30
CA ALA A 151 2.88 -12.78 -1.30
C ALA A 151 1.70 -13.67 -1.68
N ARG A 152 1.86 -14.99 -1.73
CA ARG A 152 0.74 -15.92 -1.93
C ARG A 152 -0.21 -15.89 -0.74
N SER A 153 0.31 -15.54 0.44
CA SER A 153 -0.42 -15.55 1.68
C SER A 153 -0.27 -14.24 2.45
N ALA A 154 -1.37 -13.77 3.02
CA ALA A 154 -1.38 -12.60 3.88
C ALA A 154 -2.52 -12.68 4.89
N GLN A 155 -2.39 -11.95 5.99
CA GLN A 155 -3.40 -11.89 7.05
C GLN A 155 -3.54 -10.46 7.57
N LEU A 156 -4.79 -10.08 7.85
CA LEU A 156 -5.15 -8.86 8.57
C LEU A 156 -5.71 -9.23 9.93
N GLU A 157 -5.16 -8.62 10.97
CA GLU A 157 -5.65 -8.71 12.34
C GLU A 157 -6.02 -7.32 12.85
N LEU A 158 -7.15 -7.20 13.55
CA LEU A 158 -7.55 -6.01 14.31
C LEU A 158 -8.07 -6.45 15.68
N ASN A 159 -7.39 -6.03 16.75
CA ASN A 159 -7.78 -6.30 18.14
C ASN A 159 -8.03 -7.81 18.42
N GLY A 160 -7.14 -8.69 17.92
CA GLY A 160 -7.26 -10.15 18.08
C GLY A 160 -8.28 -10.82 17.15
N ARG A 161 -8.99 -10.06 16.32
CA ARG A 161 -9.89 -10.62 15.28
C ARG A 161 -9.16 -10.68 13.95
N PHE A 162 -9.39 -11.74 13.19
CA PHE A 162 -8.75 -11.98 11.90
C PHE A 162 -9.75 -11.84 10.75
N ALA A 163 -9.32 -11.19 9.67
CA ALA A 163 -10.06 -11.21 8.41
C ALA A 163 -10.06 -12.64 7.87
N SER A 164 -11.19 -13.05 7.29
CA SER A 164 -11.44 -14.44 6.89
C SER A 164 -11.54 -14.63 5.38
N ALA A 165 -11.33 -13.57 4.60
CA ALA A 165 -11.14 -13.63 3.15
C ALA A 165 -9.67 -13.96 2.80
N GLN A 166 -9.38 -14.22 1.52
CA GLN A 166 -8.07 -14.74 1.09
C GLN A 166 -7.43 -13.90 0.00
N VAL A 167 -6.11 -14.01 -0.10
CA VAL A 167 -5.32 -13.51 -1.23
C VAL A 167 -5.70 -14.28 -2.50
N TRP A 168 -5.71 -13.62 -3.65
CA TRP A 168 -5.88 -14.27 -4.95
C TRP A 168 -4.67 -14.02 -5.85
N ALA A 169 -4.45 -14.92 -6.80
CA ALA A 169 -3.36 -14.81 -7.77
C ALA A 169 -3.64 -13.70 -8.79
N GLU A 170 -2.61 -12.93 -9.14
CA GLU A 170 -2.66 -11.90 -10.18
C GLU A 170 -1.48 -12.07 -11.14
N GLN A 171 -1.53 -11.39 -12.29
CA GLN A 171 -0.37 -11.23 -13.17
C GLN A 171 0.04 -9.75 -13.22
N ARG A 172 1.34 -9.51 -13.41
CA ARG A 172 1.90 -8.20 -13.73
C ARG A 172 2.81 -8.37 -14.94
N GLY A 173 2.26 -8.09 -16.12
CA GLY A 173 2.91 -8.45 -17.37
C GLY A 173 3.04 -9.97 -17.49
N ASP A 174 4.25 -10.45 -17.68
CA ASP A 174 4.63 -11.86 -17.76
C ASP A 174 4.98 -12.49 -16.40
N ARG A 175 5.06 -11.69 -15.33
CA ARG A 175 5.42 -12.17 -13.99
C ARG A 175 4.19 -12.57 -13.17
N GLN A 176 4.34 -13.66 -12.41
CA GLN A 176 3.38 -14.02 -11.37
C GLN A 176 3.34 -12.96 -10.28
N SER A 177 2.14 -12.65 -9.81
CA SER A 177 1.88 -11.70 -8.74
C SER A 177 0.71 -12.19 -7.89
N SER A 178 0.29 -11.39 -6.92
CA SER A 178 -0.91 -11.65 -6.14
C SER A 178 -1.56 -10.35 -5.68
N SER A 179 -2.68 -10.50 -4.99
CA SER A 179 -3.44 -9.40 -4.41
C SER A 179 -2.83 -8.80 -3.13
N ALA A 180 -1.76 -9.40 -2.60
CA ALA A 180 -0.99 -8.90 -1.47
C ALA A 180 0.50 -8.80 -1.84
N CYS A 181 1.14 -7.67 -1.53
CA CYS A 181 2.51 -7.42 -1.96
C CYS A 181 3.25 -6.55 -0.96
N LEU A 182 4.51 -6.89 -0.71
CA LEU A 182 5.47 -5.95 -0.15
C LEU A 182 6.04 -5.14 -1.32
N ALA A 183 5.72 -3.85 -1.38
CA ALA A 183 6.21 -2.95 -2.43
C ALA A 183 7.22 -1.97 -1.83
N TRP A 184 8.50 -2.21 -2.09
CA TRP A 184 9.61 -1.51 -1.45
C TRP A 184 10.41 -0.69 -2.47
N SER A 185 11.16 0.29 -1.98
CA SER A 185 11.94 1.22 -2.81
C SER A 185 11.07 1.87 -3.89
N GLU A 186 9.90 2.32 -3.48
CA GLU A 186 8.88 2.86 -4.36
C GLU A 186 9.12 4.35 -4.60
N THR A 187 9.13 4.76 -5.87
CA THR A 187 9.21 6.18 -6.25
C THR A 187 8.07 6.51 -7.20
N TRP A 188 7.25 7.48 -6.80
CA TRP A 188 6.15 8.01 -7.60
C TRP A 188 6.58 9.27 -8.32
N VAL A 189 6.17 9.41 -9.57
CA VAL A 189 6.55 10.53 -10.44
C VAL A 189 5.37 11.08 -11.21
N LYS A 190 5.41 12.36 -11.59
CA LYS A 190 4.46 12.98 -12.53
C LYS A 190 5.22 13.59 -13.71
N PRO A 191 4.58 13.76 -14.88
CA PRO A 191 5.18 14.51 -15.97
C PRO A 191 5.66 15.89 -15.50
N ARG A 192 6.82 16.34 -15.99
CA ARG A 192 7.23 17.73 -15.83
C ARG A 192 6.28 18.62 -16.64
N ALA A 193 5.98 19.80 -16.10
CA ALA A 193 5.26 20.85 -16.82
C ALA A 193 6.13 21.41 -17.96
#